data_AF-A0A1L3ZLJ5-F1
#
_entry.id   AF-A0A1L3ZLJ5-F1
#
_cell.length_a   1.000
_cell.length_b   1.000
_cell.length_c   1.000
_cell.angle_alpha   90.00
_cell.angle_beta   90.00
_cell.angle_gamma   90.00
#
_symmetry.space_group_name_H-M   'P 1'
#
loop_
_entity.id
_entity.type
_entity.pdbx_description
1 polymer ?
#
loop_
_entity_poly.entity_id
_entity_poly.type
_entity_poly.pdbx_seq_one_letter_code
_entity_poly.pdbx_strand_id
1 'polypeptide(L)'
;MDGPQFPHDERPAADGEQLSRQERKCLQLYLNGLKDADIARKLSLSIHTVRMHLTRARHRLHAQSRVEAVAKALRSGIIHASFLLLLNLLFSMGTILDEISPLI
;
A
#
# COMPACT_ATOMS: atom_id res chain seq x y z
N MET A 1 -11.27 -5.42 24.14
CA MET A 1 -11.17 -3.95 24.13
C MET A 1 -11.25 -3.50 22.67
N ASP A 2 -12.42 -3.65 22.06
CA ASP A 2 -12.66 -3.19 20.69
C ASP A 2 -12.97 -1.69 20.76
N GLY A 3 -11.92 -0.89 20.56
CA GLY A 3 -12.01 0.57 20.56
C GLY A 3 -12.94 1.11 19.46
N PRO A 4 -13.31 2.39 19.54
CA PRO A 4 -14.33 2.98 18.69
C PRO A 4 -13.97 2.77 17.21
N GLN A 5 -14.90 2.16 16.46
CA GLN A 5 -14.83 2.08 15.00
C GLN A 5 -14.99 3.51 14.49
N PHE A 6 -13.88 4.25 14.41
CA PHE A 6 -13.87 5.59 13.84
C PHE A 6 -14.47 5.51 12.43
N PRO A 7 -15.45 6.36 12.08
CA PRO A 7 -16.00 6.42 10.74
C PRO A 7 -14.86 6.84 9.81
N HIS A 8 -14.17 5.83 9.29
CA HIS A 8 -13.21 5.99 8.23
C HIS A 8 -13.97 6.57 7.07
N ASP A 9 -13.39 7.57 6.43
CA ASP A 9 -13.94 8.28 5.29
C ASP A 9 -14.28 7.29 4.15
N GLU A 10 -15.40 6.59 4.30
CA GLU A 10 -16.01 5.63 3.38
C GLU A 10 -16.75 6.38 2.30
N ARG A 11 -16.53 7.70 2.18
CA ARG A 11 -17.02 8.49 1.05
C ARG A 11 -16.77 7.65 -0.20
N PRO A 12 -17.86 7.14 -0.82
CA PRO A 12 -17.74 6.34 -2.02
C PRO A 12 -16.88 7.14 -2.97
N ALA A 13 -16.03 6.46 -3.73
CA ALA A 13 -15.34 7.12 -4.83
C ALA A 13 -16.42 7.90 -5.61
N ALA A 14 -16.23 9.22 -5.77
CA ALA A 14 -17.21 10.07 -6.43
C ALA A 14 -17.53 9.49 -7.82
N ASP A 15 -18.70 9.78 -8.40
CA ASP A 15 -19.05 9.27 -9.72
C ASP A 15 -17.95 9.62 -10.74
N GLY A 16 -17.18 8.60 -11.14
CA GLY A 16 -15.98 8.73 -11.99
C GLY A 16 -14.63 8.38 -11.34
N GLU A 17 -14.51 8.37 -10.01
CA GLU A 17 -13.30 7.86 -9.32
C GLU A 17 -13.32 6.32 -9.28
N GLN A 18 -12.25 5.70 -9.80
CA GLN A 18 -12.10 4.24 -9.77
C GLN A 18 -11.87 3.68 -8.35
N LEU A 19 -11.43 4.50 -7.39
CA LEU A 19 -11.13 4.09 -6.01
C LEU A 19 -11.39 5.22 -5.01
N SER A 20 -11.91 4.88 -3.83
CA SER A 20 -12.03 5.80 -2.70
C SER A 20 -10.66 6.18 -2.13
N ARG A 21 -10.62 7.25 -1.33
CA ARG A 21 -9.37 7.70 -0.68
C ARG A 21 -8.75 6.62 0.21
N GLN A 22 -9.56 5.86 0.93
CA GLN A 22 -9.08 4.80 1.83
C GLN A 22 -8.59 3.57 1.06
N GLU A 23 -9.33 3.18 0.02
CA GLU A 23 -8.94 2.09 -0.88
C GLU A 23 -7.59 2.39 -1.55
N ARG A 24 -7.42 3.62 -2.05
CA ARG A 24 -6.17 4.12 -2.66
C ARG A 24 -5.01 4.12 -1.67
N LYS A 25 -5.21 4.62 -0.45
CA LYS A 25 -4.20 4.59 0.62
C LYS A 25 -3.76 3.17 0.96
N CYS A 26 -4.71 2.25 1.11
CA CYS A 26 -4.41 0.85 1.40
C CYS A 26 -3.58 0.21 0.27
N LEU A 27 -3.98 0.41 -0.99
CA LEU A 27 -3.24 -0.07 -2.16
C LEU A 27 -1.83 0.53 -2.27
N GLN A 28 -1.67 1.81 -1.95
CA GLN A 28 -0.37 2.48 -2.00
C GLN A 28 0.59 1.96 -0.92
N LEU A 29 0.09 1.72 0.30
CA LEU A 29 0.91 1.11 1.35
C LEU A 29 1.24 -0.36 1.03
N TYR A 30 0.31 -1.09 0.41
CA TYR A 30 0.56 -2.44 -0.06
C TYR A 30 1.63 -2.49 -1.18
N LEU A 31 1.60 -1.53 -2.11
CA LEU A 31 2.65 -1.34 -3.11
C LEU A 31 4.03 -1.10 -2.46
N ASN A 32 4.08 -0.38 -1.34
CA ASN A 32 5.31 -0.16 -0.58
C ASN A 32 5.81 -1.40 0.18
N GLY A 33 5.19 -2.57 -0.02
CA GLY A 33 5.59 -3.84 0.60
C GLY A 33 5.09 -4.06 2.03
N LEU A 34 4.20 -3.19 2.54
CA LEU A 34 3.63 -3.36 3.88
C LEU A 34 2.62 -4.51 3.91
N LYS A 35 2.64 -5.29 5.00
CA LYS A 35 1.64 -6.33 5.25
C LYS A 35 0.36 -5.71 5.82
N ASP A 36 -0.75 -6.44 5.73
CA ASP A 36 -2.07 -6.00 6.23
C ASP A 36 -2.00 -5.43 7.68
N ALA A 37 -1.20 -6.06 8.55
CA ALA A 37 -1.00 -5.63 9.94
C ALA A 37 -0.25 -4.29 10.07
N ASP A 38 0.72 -4.02 9.20
CA ASP A 38 1.51 -2.78 9.22
C ASP A 38 0.67 -1.62 8.65
N ILE A 39 -0.11 -1.91 7.60
CA ILE A 39 -1.10 -0.98 7.05
C ILE A 39 -2.14 -0.61 8.11
N ALA A 40 -2.65 -1.61 8.82
CA ALA A 40 -3.62 -1.42 9.90
C ALA A 40 -3.07 -0.48 10.99
N ARG A 41 -1.85 -0.73 11.47
CA ARG A 41 -1.19 0.15 12.45
C ARG A 41 -0.98 1.56 11.90
N LYS A 42 -0.53 1.69 10.65
CA LYS A 42 -0.22 3.00 10.03
C LYS A 42 -1.45 3.86 9.76
N LEU A 43 -2.61 3.24 9.55
CA LEU A 43 -3.88 3.93 9.33
C LEU A 43 -4.77 3.98 10.58
N SER A 44 -4.29 3.50 11.73
CA SER A 44 -5.09 3.36 12.95
C SER A 44 -6.40 2.60 12.72
N LEU A 45 -6.29 1.48 12.00
CA LEU A 45 -7.38 0.60 11.58
C LEU A 45 -7.24 -0.82 12.15
N SER A 46 -8.33 -1.57 12.11
CA SER A 46 -8.27 -3.02 12.27
C SER A 46 -7.73 -3.69 10.99
N ILE A 47 -7.03 -4.83 11.14
CA ILE A 47 -6.63 -5.70 10.01
C ILE A 47 -7.86 -6.11 9.19
N HIS A 48 -8.96 -6.37 9.90
CA HIS A 48 -10.35 -6.38 9.45
C HIS A 48 -10.61 -5.45 8.26
N THR A 49 -10.61 -4.18 8.62
CA THR A 49 -10.99 -3.05 7.79
C THR A 49 -10.04 -2.86 6.62
N VAL A 50 -8.72 -3.04 6.78
CA VAL A 50 -7.80 -2.90 5.62
C VAL A 50 -7.99 -4.01 4.61
N ARG A 51 -8.23 -5.26 5.04
CA ARG A 51 -8.56 -6.37 4.12
C ARG A 51 -9.83 -6.08 3.33
N MET A 52 -10.83 -5.53 4.00
CA MET A 52 -12.06 -5.08 3.36
C MET A 52 -11.79 -4.00 2.31
N HIS A 53 -11.04 -2.95 2.65
CA HIS A 53 -10.67 -1.89 1.69
C HIS A 53 -9.88 -2.42 0.50
N LEU A 54 -8.89 -3.29 0.71
CA LEU A 54 -8.13 -3.92 -0.39
C LEU A 54 -9.03 -4.78 -1.29
N THR A 55 -10.00 -5.47 -0.71
CA THR A 55 -10.97 -6.28 -1.47
C THR A 55 -11.90 -5.41 -2.32
N ARG A 56 -12.45 -4.34 -1.74
CA ARG A 56 -13.28 -3.37 -2.47
C ARG A 56 -12.48 -2.71 -3.59
N ALA A 57 -11.24 -2.31 -3.32
CA ALA A 57 -10.35 -1.72 -4.32
C ALA A 57 -10.09 -2.67 -5.49
N ARG A 58 -9.80 -3.95 -5.19
CA ARG A 58 -9.64 -5.00 -6.20
C ARG A 58 -10.89 -5.15 -7.06
N HIS A 59 -12.07 -5.15 -6.44
CA HIS A 59 -13.35 -5.27 -7.14
C HIS A 59 -13.60 -4.08 -8.08
N ARG A 60 -13.40 -2.84 -7.61
CA ARG A 60 -13.57 -1.63 -8.42
C ARG A 60 -12.58 -1.54 -9.59
N LEU A 61 -11.37 -2.08 -9.42
CA LEU A 61 -10.37 -2.18 -10.50
C LEU A 61 -10.57 -3.42 -11.39
N HIS A 62 -11.63 -4.21 -11.15
CA HIS A 62 -11.89 -5.46 -11.86
C HIS A 62 -10.67 -6.40 -11.89
N ALA A 63 -9.92 -6.48 -10.80
CA ALA A 63 -8.71 -7.29 -10.70
C ALA A 63 -8.99 -8.66 -10.05
N GLN A 64 -8.30 -9.71 -10.50
CA GLN A 64 -8.41 -11.05 -9.93
C GLN A 64 -7.51 -11.25 -8.71
N SER A 65 -6.41 -10.48 -8.61
CA SER A 65 -5.48 -10.55 -7.48
C SER A 65 -5.12 -9.17 -6.92
N ARG A 66 -4.56 -9.14 -5.71
CA ARG A 66 -4.05 -7.90 -5.09
C ARG A 66 -2.91 -7.30 -5.92
N VAL A 67 -2.04 -8.16 -6.47
CA VAL A 67 -0.93 -7.75 -7.34
C VAL A 67 -1.48 -7.15 -8.65
N GLU A 68 -2.49 -7.77 -9.24
CA GLU A 68 -3.14 -7.22 -10.44
C GLU A 68 -3.84 -5.89 -10.15
N ALA A 69 -4.46 -5.74 -8.98
CA ALA A 69 -5.06 -4.47 -8.56
C ALA A 69 -4.00 -3.36 -8.47
N VAL A 70 -2.84 -3.63 -7.88
CA VAL A 70 -1.70 -2.70 -7.85
C VAL A 70 -1.24 -2.37 -9.27
N ALA A 71 -1.06 -3.37 -10.14
CA ALA A 71 -0.63 -3.15 -11.51
C ALA A 71 -1.63 -2.30 -12.32
N LYS A 72 -2.94 -2.54 -12.16
CA LYS A 72 -3.99 -1.71 -12.78
C LYS A 72 -3.98 -0.29 -12.24
N ALA A 73 -3.90 -0.13 -10.92
CA ALA A 73 -3.87 1.20 -10.27
C ALA A 73 -2.63 2.02 -10.65
N LEU A 74 -1.48 1.37 -10.87
CA LEU A 74 -0.27 2.00 -11.40
C LEU A 74 -0.46 2.43 -12.86
N ARG A 75 -0.98 1.53 -13.71
CA ARG A 75 -1.23 1.83 -15.13
C ARG A 75 -2.23 2.96 -15.34
N SER A 76 -3.23 3.09 -14.46
CA SER A 76 -4.22 4.17 -14.51
C SER A 76 -3.77 5.45 -13.79
N GLY A 77 -2.57 5.48 -13.21
CA GLY A 77 -2.04 6.66 -12.50
C GLY A 77 -2.74 6.99 -11.17
N ILE A 78 -3.58 6.08 -10.65
CA ILE A 78 -4.33 6.30 -9.40
C ILE A 78 -3.41 6.22 -8.18
N ILE A 79 -2.43 5.33 -8.24
CA ILE A 79 -1.34 5.25 -7.28
C ILE A 79 -0.02 5.44 -8.02
N HIS A 80 0.93 6.09 -7.37
CA HIS A 80 2.27 6.27 -7.90
C HIS A 80 3.23 5.40 -7.10
N ALA A 81 4.12 4.68 -7.80
CA ALA A 81 5.31 4.16 -7.17
C ALA A 81 6.16 5.36 -6.76
N SER A 82 6.25 5.62 -5.45
CA SER A 82 7.16 6.65 -4.97
C SER A 82 8.58 6.23 -5.35
N PHE A 83 9.39 7.17 -5.84
CA PHE A 83 10.80 6.96 -6.21
C PHE A 83 11.62 6.30 -5.07
N LEU A 84 11.15 6.38 -3.83
CA LEU A 84 11.70 5.66 -2.68
C LEU A 84 11.69 4.13 -2.83
N LEU A 85 10.81 3.53 -3.63
CA LEU A 85 10.82 2.09 -3.89
C LEU A 85 12.10 1.67 -4.63
N LEU A 86 12.58 2.52 -5.55
CA LEU A 86 13.87 2.36 -6.22
C LEU A 86 15.04 2.61 -5.25
N LEU A 87 14.95 3.61 -4.37
CA LEU A 87 15.99 3.83 -3.36
C LEU A 87 16.12 2.65 -2.39
N ASN A 88 15.04 2.01 -1.95
CA ASN A 88 15.13 0.82 -1.09
C ASN A 88 15.88 -0.34 -1.79
N LEU A 89 15.66 -0.51 -3.09
CA LEU A 89 16.35 -1.52 -3.89
C LEU A 89 17.84 -1.19 -4.08
N LEU A 90 18.18 0.10 -4.21
CA LEU A 90 19.56 0.59 -4.31
C LEU A 90 20.29 0.56 -2.97
N PHE A 91 19.59 0.83 -1.85
CA PHE A 91 20.18 0.86 -0.51
C PHE A 91 20.40 -0.56 0.05
N SER A 92 19.53 -1.52 -0.30
CA SER A 92 19.71 -2.94 0.08
C SER A 92 20.92 -3.60 -0.58
N MET A 93 21.47 -3.03 -1.66
CA MET A 93 22.72 -3.47 -2.30
C MET A 93 23.95 -2.69 -1.82
N GLY A 94 23.77 -1.60 -1.06
CA GLY A 94 24.87 -0.73 -0.62
C GLY A 94 25.51 -1.09 0.73
N THR A 95 24.89 -1.96 1.53
CA THR A 95 25.41 -2.33 2.86
C THR A 95 26.26 -3.59 2.79
N ILE A 96 27.39 -3.54 2.07
CA ILE A 96 28.50 -4.50 2.18
C ILE A 96 29.88 -3.78 2.13
N LEU A 97 29.93 -2.49 1.77
CA LEU A 97 31.22 -1.76 1.65
C LEU A 97 31.79 -1.19 2.96
N ASP A 98 31.36 -1.69 4.13
CA ASP A 98 32.03 -1.38 5.42
C ASP A 98 32.72 -2.62 6.04
N GLU A 99 32.52 -3.83 5.49
CA GLU A 99 33.08 -5.08 6.07
C GLU A 99 34.34 -5.59 5.35
N ILE A 100 34.94 -4.77 4.48
CA ILE A 100 36.28 -4.99 3.98
C ILE A 100 37.06 -3.70 4.18
N SER A 101 37.44 -3.45 5.44
CA SER A 101 38.66 -2.69 5.68
C SER A 101 39.82 -3.48 5.08
N PRO A 102 40.53 -2.98 4.05
CA PRO A 102 41.76 -3.59 3.63
C PRO A 102 42.83 -3.25 4.68
N LEU A 103 43.29 -4.27 5.38
CA LEU A 103 44.66 -4.43 5.91
C LEU A 103 45.47 -3.12 6.10
N ILE A 104 45.48 -2.59 7.33
CA ILE A 104 46.69 -2.08 8.02
C ILE A 104 46.59 -2.50 9.49
#